data_AF-A0A935VJA1-F1
#
_entry.id   AF-A0A935VJA1-F1
#
_cell.length_a   1.000
_cell.length_b   1.000
_cell.length_c   1.000
_cell.angle_alpha   90.00
_cell.angle_beta   90.00
_cell.angle_gamma   90.00
#
_symmetry.space_group_name_H-M   'P 1'
#
loop_
_entity.id
_entity.type
_entity.pdbx_description
1 polymer ?
#
loop_
_entity_poly.entity_id
_entity_poly.type
_entity_poly.pdbx_seq_one_letter_code
_entity_poly.pdbx_strand_id
1 'polypeptide(L)'
;MGVSRNLKFIIYSNIESSYELIEKFLVGFWIKSNSSNVNTFYKDETDNDILPKQIQFTELETIFKSRAIANKVNTISFPVESLGEGLILSINNFENTFNDDKKFEVCISPGGAFKLKANNRNTDFSYYLNLILPRFYEIGCYPLEIKCEDFG
;
A
#
# COMPACT_ATOMS: atom_id res chain seq x y z
N MET A 1 -8.95 -3.46 23.22
CA MET A 1 -9.61 -2.93 22.01
C MET A 1 -8.52 -2.68 20.99
N GLY A 2 -8.65 -3.24 19.78
CA GLY A 2 -7.65 -3.07 18.73
C GLY A 2 -7.97 -1.80 17.96
N VAL A 3 -7.07 -0.82 17.98
CA VAL A 3 -7.17 0.35 17.10
C VAL A 3 -6.45 0.01 15.79
N SER A 4 -7.17 0.14 14.69
CA SER A 4 -6.60 0.09 13.34
C SER A 4 -6.20 1.51 12.91
N ARG A 5 -4.94 1.67 12.49
CA ARG A 5 -4.43 2.93 11.96
C ARG A 5 -4.50 2.91 10.46
N ASN A 6 -4.95 4.00 9.86
CA ASN A 6 -4.99 4.17 8.43
C ASN A 6 -4.31 5.49 8.06
N LEU A 7 -3.28 5.38 7.22
CA LEU A 7 -2.58 6.49 6.60
C LEU A 7 -3.01 6.55 5.14
N LYS A 8 -3.68 7.62 4.74
CA LYS A 8 -4.13 7.84 3.37
C LYS A 8 -3.37 8.99 2.75
N PHE A 9 -2.86 8.78 1.55
CA PHE A 9 -2.10 9.74 0.76
C PHE A 9 -2.77 9.94 -0.60
N ILE A 10 -2.97 11.19 -1.00
CA ILE A 10 -3.25 11.53 -2.39
C ILE A 10 -1.94 12.01 -3.01
N ILE A 11 -1.48 11.33 -4.05
CA ILE A 11 -0.19 11.60 -4.69
C ILE A 11 -0.35 11.90 -6.18
N TYR A 12 0.50 12.79 -6.70
CA TYR A 12 0.75 12.94 -8.15
C TYR A 12 2.10 12.34 -8.52
N SER A 13 2.16 11.71 -9.69
CA SER A 13 3.37 11.09 -10.22
C SER A 13 3.32 10.88 -11.72
N ASN A 14 4.49 10.83 -12.36
CA ASN A 14 4.65 10.37 -13.75
C ASN A 14 4.65 8.84 -13.89
N ILE A 15 4.42 8.11 -12.79
CA ILE A 15 4.31 6.65 -12.80
C ILE A 15 2.97 6.25 -13.44
N GLU A 16 3.04 5.38 -14.45
CA GLU A 16 1.88 5.12 -15.33
C GLU A 16 0.86 4.14 -14.73
N SER A 17 1.26 3.33 -13.75
CA SER A 17 0.38 2.28 -13.19
C SER A 17 0.52 2.11 -11.68
N SER A 18 -0.54 1.61 -11.05
CA SER A 18 -0.55 1.24 -9.64
C SER A 18 0.47 0.15 -9.30
N TYR A 19 0.70 -0.81 -10.21
CA TYR A 19 1.73 -1.83 -10.02
C TYR A 19 3.13 -1.22 -9.97
N GLU A 20 3.48 -0.40 -10.96
CA GLU A 20 4.80 0.27 -11.01
C GLU A 20 5.02 1.17 -9.79
N LEU A 21 3.96 1.85 -9.33
CA LEU A 21 4.01 2.68 -8.13
C LEU A 21 4.41 1.86 -6.90
N ILE A 22 3.78 0.70 -6.70
CA ILE A 22 4.02 -0.15 -5.53
C ILE A 22 5.35 -0.85 -5.62
N GLU A 23 5.71 -1.32 -6.81
CA GLU A 23 7.01 -1.92 -7.05
C GLU A 23 8.12 -0.94 -6.64
N LYS A 24 8.07 0.29 -7.18
CA LYS A 24 9.01 1.36 -6.80
C LYS A 24 8.92 1.70 -5.32
N PHE A 25 7.72 1.74 -4.72
CA PHE A 25 7.56 2.12 -3.32
C PHE A 25 8.09 1.05 -2.35
N LEU A 26 7.74 -0.22 -2.55
CA LEU A 26 7.98 -1.31 -1.60
C LEU A 26 9.34 -1.99 -1.79
N VAL A 27 9.77 -2.22 -3.02
CA VAL A 27 10.96 -3.04 -3.31
C VAL A 27 12.23 -2.29 -2.89
N GLY A 28 13.06 -2.97 -2.09
CA GLY A 28 14.25 -2.37 -1.48
C GLY A 28 13.95 -1.51 -0.25
N PHE A 29 12.68 -1.28 0.07
CA PHE A 29 12.27 -0.53 1.25
C PHE A 29 11.67 -1.44 2.34
N TRP A 30 10.55 -2.09 2.05
CA TRP A 30 9.85 -2.98 2.98
C TRP A 30 9.79 -4.43 2.52
N ILE A 31 9.97 -4.68 1.22
CA ILE A 31 10.19 -6.01 0.67
C ILE A 31 11.57 -6.08 0.01
N LYS A 32 12.21 -7.25 0.03
CA LYS A 32 13.61 -7.39 -0.42
C LYS A 32 13.75 -7.33 -1.94
N SER A 33 12.77 -7.86 -2.66
CA SER A 33 12.78 -8.05 -4.11
C SER A 33 11.38 -8.31 -4.64
N ASN A 34 11.22 -8.25 -5.96
CA ASN A 34 9.96 -8.60 -6.64
C ASN A 34 9.60 -10.09 -6.51
N SER A 35 10.55 -10.94 -6.10
CA SER A 35 10.29 -12.35 -5.77
C SER A 35 9.78 -12.54 -4.34
N SER A 36 9.62 -11.47 -3.56
CA SER A 36 9.08 -11.54 -2.20
C SER A 36 7.61 -11.96 -2.23
N ASN A 37 7.20 -12.76 -1.25
CA ASN A 37 5.83 -13.20 -1.12
C ASN A 37 4.97 -12.12 -0.44
N VAL A 38 3.79 -11.90 -0.99
CA VAL A 38 2.76 -11.00 -0.48
C VAL A 38 1.41 -11.72 -0.51
N ASN A 39 0.43 -11.22 0.23
CA ASN A 39 -0.93 -11.75 0.18
C ASN A 39 -1.81 -10.82 -0.62
N THR A 40 -2.52 -11.37 -1.61
CA THR A 40 -3.60 -10.67 -2.32
C THR A 40 -4.96 -11.03 -1.73
N PHE A 41 -5.89 -10.10 -1.82
CA PHE A 41 -7.31 -10.30 -1.45
C PHE A 41 -8.21 -10.54 -2.67
N TYR A 42 -7.63 -10.48 -3.87
CA TYR A 42 -8.33 -10.61 -5.14
C TYR A 42 -7.65 -11.62 -6.05
N LYS A 43 -8.46 -12.37 -6.81
CA LYS A 43 -8.02 -13.29 -7.85
C LYS A 43 -8.22 -12.75 -9.27
N ASP A 44 -9.09 -11.75 -9.43
CA ASP A 44 -9.56 -11.20 -10.69
C ASP A 44 -10.05 -9.75 -10.50
N GLU A 45 -10.71 -9.21 -11.52
CA GLU A 45 -11.33 -7.88 -11.55
C GLU A 45 -12.62 -7.76 -10.71
N THR A 46 -13.09 -8.84 -10.08
CA THR A 46 -14.28 -8.81 -9.24
C THR A 46 -13.95 -8.33 -7.83
N ASP A 47 -14.93 -7.73 -7.14
CA ASP A 47 -14.79 -7.37 -5.71
C ASP A 47 -15.13 -8.54 -4.78
N ASN A 48 -15.00 -9.78 -5.28
CA ASN A 48 -15.15 -10.96 -4.45
C ASN A 48 -13.89 -11.14 -3.61
N ASP A 49 -13.93 -10.63 -2.38
CA ASP A 49 -12.87 -10.86 -1.41
C ASP A 49 -12.67 -12.37 -1.22
N ILE A 50 -11.46 -12.83 -1.55
CA ILE A 50 -11.04 -14.19 -1.25
C ILE A 50 -10.31 -14.20 0.10
N LEU A 51 -10.20 -15.39 0.70
CA LEU A 51 -9.23 -15.58 1.77
C LEU A 51 -7.84 -15.15 1.25
N PRO A 52 -7.06 -14.39 2.04
CA PRO A 52 -5.78 -13.87 1.61
C PRO A 52 -4.90 -15.00 1.07
N LYS A 53 -4.54 -14.91 -0.22
CA LYS A 53 -3.72 -15.91 -0.88
C LYS A 53 -2.30 -15.38 -1.02
N GLN A 54 -1.34 -16.15 -0.54
CA GLN A 54 0.07 -15.84 -0.74
C GLN A 54 0.46 -16.08 -2.21
N ILE A 55 1.08 -15.07 -2.82
CA ILE A 55 1.58 -15.06 -4.19
C ILE A 55 2.92 -14.32 -4.25
N GLN A 56 3.69 -14.52 -5.32
CA GLN A 56 4.89 -13.71 -5.55
C GLN A 56 4.50 -12.28 -5.97
N PHE A 57 5.28 -11.29 -5.56
CA PHE A 57 4.98 -9.89 -5.87
C PHE A 57 4.93 -9.61 -7.38
N THR A 58 5.79 -10.24 -8.18
CA THR A 58 5.72 -10.16 -9.66
C THR A 58 4.39 -10.61 -10.25
N GLU A 59 3.71 -11.58 -9.63
CA GLU A 59 2.42 -12.09 -10.12
C GLU A 59 1.27 -11.07 -9.93
N LEU A 60 1.48 -10.02 -9.12
CA LEU A 60 0.50 -8.95 -8.93
C LEU A 60 0.27 -8.13 -10.18
N GLU A 61 1.26 -8.02 -11.07
CA GLU A 61 1.19 -7.11 -12.22
C GLU A 61 -0.08 -7.35 -13.06
N THR A 62 -0.35 -8.62 -13.38
CA THR A 62 -1.52 -9.01 -14.17
C THR A 62 -2.82 -8.67 -13.46
N ILE A 63 -2.91 -8.93 -12.15
CA ILE A 63 -4.10 -8.66 -11.33
C ILE A 63 -4.32 -7.15 -11.21
N PHE A 64 -3.25 -6.40 -10.98
CA PHE A 64 -3.31 -4.96 -10.78
C PHE A 64 -3.72 -4.24 -12.06
N LYS A 65 -3.20 -4.68 -13.20
CA LYS A 65 -3.58 -4.15 -14.51
C LYS A 65 -5.06 -4.41 -14.83
N SER A 66 -5.55 -5.64 -14.63
CA SER A 66 -6.96 -5.95 -14.92
C SER A 66 -7.91 -5.16 -14.03
N ARG A 67 -7.59 -5.06 -12.72
CA ARG A 67 -8.36 -4.28 -11.75
C ARG A 67 -8.31 -2.77 -12.02
N ALA A 68 -7.15 -2.24 -12.40
CA ALA A 68 -7.01 -0.82 -12.75
C ALA A 68 -7.89 -0.43 -13.95
N ILE A 69 -7.97 -1.28 -14.98
CA ILE A 69 -8.86 -1.07 -16.14
C ILE A 69 -10.33 -1.02 -15.71
N ALA A 70 -10.70 -1.84 -14.72
CA ALA A 70 -12.05 -1.87 -14.16
C ALA A 70 -12.31 -0.79 -13.08
N ASN A 71 -11.38 0.16 -12.89
CA ASN A 71 -11.43 1.20 -11.84
C ASN A 71 -11.64 0.62 -10.44
N LYS A 72 -10.97 -0.51 -10.15
CA LYS A 72 -11.04 -1.20 -8.87
C LYS A 72 -9.84 -0.90 -8.00
N VAL A 73 -10.08 -0.88 -6.69
CA VAL A 73 -9.02 -0.77 -5.68
C VAL A 73 -8.20 -2.06 -5.69
N ASN A 74 -6.89 -1.89 -5.63
CA ASN A 74 -5.94 -2.98 -5.48
C ASN A 74 -5.45 -3.03 -4.05
N THR A 75 -5.47 -4.20 -3.41
CA THR A 75 -5.07 -4.36 -2.00
C THR A 75 -4.16 -5.55 -1.85
N ILE A 76 -3.07 -5.36 -1.11
CA ILE A 76 -2.13 -6.42 -0.71
C ILE A 76 -1.81 -6.31 0.78
N SER A 77 -1.34 -7.39 1.37
CA SER A 77 -0.72 -7.37 2.69
C SER A 77 0.59 -8.12 2.71
N PHE A 78 1.54 -7.66 3.52
CA PHE A 78 2.89 -8.21 3.57
C PHE A 78 3.53 -7.98 4.94
N PRO A 79 4.40 -8.89 5.40
CA PRO A 79 5.18 -8.66 6.61
C PRO A 79 6.30 -7.65 6.35
N VAL A 80 6.56 -6.77 7.32
CA VAL A 80 7.69 -5.84 7.30
C VAL A 80 8.63 -6.18 8.45
N GLU A 81 9.73 -6.87 8.13
CA GLU A 81 10.69 -7.38 9.11
C GLU A 81 11.26 -6.27 10.02
N SER A 82 11.55 -5.08 9.45
CA SER A 82 12.11 -3.94 10.20
C SER A 82 11.14 -3.32 11.20
N LEU A 83 9.83 -3.49 10.99
CA LEU A 83 8.78 -3.00 11.88
C LEU A 83 8.28 -4.08 12.84
N GLY A 84 8.57 -5.35 12.55
CA GLY A 84 8.05 -6.48 13.32
C GLY A 84 6.53 -6.66 13.23
N GLU A 85 5.91 -6.16 12.16
CA GLU A 85 4.46 -6.20 11.95
C GLU A 85 4.09 -6.42 10.47
N GLY A 86 2.83 -6.78 10.21
CA GLY A 86 2.29 -6.84 8.85
C GLY A 86 1.66 -5.53 8.47
N LEU A 87 1.81 -5.09 7.23
CA LEU A 87 1.11 -3.93 6.67
C LEU A 87 0.09 -4.39 5.62
N ILE A 88 -1.01 -3.64 5.51
CA ILE A 88 -1.95 -3.70 4.40
C ILE A 88 -1.76 -2.43 3.58
N LEU A 89 -1.66 -2.57 2.27
CA LEU A 89 -1.52 -1.47 1.34
C LEU A 89 -2.62 -1.57 0.29
N SER A 90 -3.38 -0.49 0.11
CA SER A 90 -4.43 -0.37 -0.89
C SER A 90 -4.14 0.82 -1.80
N ILE A 91 -4.33 0.64 -3.10
CA ILE A 91 -4.18 1.71 -4.10
C ILE A 91 -5.39 1.80 -4.99
N ASN A 92 -5.85 3.03 -5.17
CA ASN A 92 -6.88 3.38 -6.13
C ASN A 92 -6.33 4.40 -7.13
N ASN A 93 -6.72 4.23 -8.39
CA ASN A 93 -6.38 5.17 -9.46
C ASN A 93 -7.48 6.21 -9.56
N PHE A 94 -7.11 7.49 -9.60
CA PHE A 94 -8.06 8.56 -9.85
C PHE A 94 -7.80 9.20 -11.21
N GLU A 95 -8.88 9.61 -11.86
CA GLU A 95 -8.78 10.48 -13.02
C GLU A 95 -8.17 11.82 -12.60
N ASN A 96 -7.18 12.25 -13.37
CA ASN A 96 -6.60 13.58 -13.26
C ASN A 96 -7.01 14.38 -14.48
N THR A 97 -7.73 15.47 -14.25
CA THR A 97 -8.19 16.37 -15.32
C THR A 97 -7.34 17.64 -15.42
N PHE A 98 -6.33 17.80 -14.56
CA PHE A 98 -5.56 19.02 -14.43
C PHE A 98 -4.27 19.02 -15.26
N ASN A 99 -3.54 17.90 -15.29
CA ASN A 99 -2.32 17.72 -16.08
C ASN A 99 -2.16 16.24 -16.49
N ASP A 100 -1.05 15.93 -17.17
CA ASP A 100 -0.77 14.58 -17.68
C ASP A 100 -0.32 13.59 -16.59
N ASP A 101 -0.03 14.06 -15.37
CA ASP A 101 0.40 13.22 -14.26
C ASP A 101 -0.71 12.25 -13.84
N LYS A 102 -0.33 11.08 -13.32
CA LYS A 102 -1.29 10.17 -12.69
C LYS A 102 -1.57 10.58 -11.26
N LYS A 103 -2.83 10.41 -10.86
CA LYS A 103 -3.30 10.63 -9.49
C LYS A 103 -3.61 9.29 -8.83
N PHE A 104 -3.00 9.05 -7.68
CA PHE A 104 -3.25 7.83 -6.91
C PHE A 104 -3.71 8.19 -5.49
N GLU A 105 -4.59 7.36 -4.96
CA GLU A 105 -4.82 7.24 -3.53
C GLU A 105 -4.07 6.02 -3.03
N VAL A 106 -3.18 6.23 -2.07
CA VAL A 106 -2.43 5.16 -1.41
C VAL A 106 -2.88 5.11 0.05
N CYS A 107 -3.37 3.97 0.50
CA CYS A 107 -3.75 3.71 1.87
C CYS A 107 -2.80 2.67 2.47
N ILE A 108 -2.21 2.96 3.62
CA ILE A 108 -1.31 2.07 4.35
C ILE A 108 -1.88 1.87 5.76
N SER A 109 -2.09 0.62 6.13
CA SER A 109 -2.63 0.22 7.43
C SER A 109 -1.70 -0.76 8.14
N PRO A 110 -1.16 -0.41 9.32
CA PRO A 110 -0.49 -1.36 10.18
C PRO A 110 -1.48 -2.43 10.66
N GLY A 111 -1.23 -3.67 10.25
CA GLY A 111 -2.09 -4.81 10.50
C GLY A 111 -2.39 -4.98 11.98
N GLY A 112 -3.68 -4.90 12.33
CA GLY A 112 -4.21 -5.11 13.69
C GLY A 112 -3.95 -6.49 14.30
N ALA A 113 -3.39 -7.44 13.54
CA ALA A 113 -3.36 -8.87 13.89
C ALA A 113 -2.21 -9.30 14.83
N PHE A 114 -1.20 -8.46 15.07
CA PHE A 114 -0.14 -8.79 16.02
C PHE A 114 -0.57 -8.48 17.46
N LYS A 115 -0.91 -9.54 18.21
CA LYS A 115 -1.12 -9.45 19.66
C LYS A 115 0.20 -9.09 20.35
N LEU A 116 0.11 -8.06 21.19
CA LEU A 116 1.15 -7.53 22.08
C LEU A 116 1.91 -8.66 22.78
N LYS A 117 3.08 -9.02 22.27
CA LYS A 117 4.12 -9.62 23.10
C LYS A 117 5.14 -8.53 23.43
N ALA A 118 4.95 -7.99 24.63
CA ALA A 118 5.94 -7.31 25.47
C ALA A 118 6.63 -6.02 25.00
N ASN A 119 6.48 -5.53 23.76
CA ASN A 119 7.11 -4.26 23.36
C ASN A 119 6.19 -3.32 22.56
N ASN A 120 6.40 -2.02 22.79
CA ASN A 120 5.76 -0.84 22.20
C ASN A 120 5.38 -1.03 20.72
N ARG A 121 4.08 -0.99 20.40
CA ARG A 121 3.65 -0.61 19.05
C ARG A 121 4.18 0.80 18.78
N ASN A 122 4.74 1.05 17.60
CA ASN A 122 4.91 2.42 17.11
C ASN A 122 3.52 2.94 16.75
N THR A 123 2.83 3.49 17.76
CA THR A 123 1.45 3.96 17.68
C THR A 123 1.33 5.38 17.12
N ASP A 124 2.44 5.97 16.70
CA ASP A 124 2.49 7.34 16.24
C ASP A 124 2.43 7.38 14.71
N PHE A 125 1.46 8.10 14.17
CA PHE A 125 1.41 8.39 12.73
C PHE A 125 2.72 9.03 12.26
N SER A 126 3.33 9.87 13.09
CA SER A 126 4.59 10.56 12.79
C SER A 126 5.73 9.58 12.51
N TYR A 127 5.77 8.43 13.19
CA TYR A 127 6.77 7.40 12.95
C TYR A 127 6.67 6.86 11.51
N TYR A 128 5.47 6.47 11.07
CA TYR A 128 5.27 5.96 9.71
C TYR A 128 5.45 7.06 8.66
N LEU A 129 4.96 8.28 8.93
CA LEU A 129 5.10 9.41 8.01
C LEU A 129 6.57 9.75 7.73
N ASN A 130 7.43 9.69 8.76
CA ASN A 130 8.86 9.91 8.61
C ASN A 130 9.56 8.84 7.77
N LEU A 131 8.96 7.66 7.61
CA LEU A 131 9.47 6.59 6.73
C LEU A 131 8.88 6.68 5.32
N ILE A 132 7.58 6.93 5.22
CA ILE A 132 6.80 6.88 3.97
C ILE A 132 7.06 8.12 3.10
N LEU A 133 7.08 9.32 3.69
CA LEU A 133 7.17 10.56 2.91
C LEU A 133 8.50 10.66 2.16
N PRO A 134 9.68 10.42 2.78
CA PRO A 134 10.94 10.41 2.04
C PRO A 134 10.94 9.39 0.90
N ARG A 135 10.31 8.22 1.12
CA ARG A 135 10.22 7.18 0.11
C ARG A 135 9.39 7.63 -1.10
N PHE A 136 8.26 8.30 -0.90
CA PHE A 136 7.49 8.87 -2.00
C PHE A 136 8.30 9.88 -2.82
N TYR A 137 9.03 10.78 -2.16
CA TYR A 137 9.87 11.77 -2.85
C TYR A 137 11.00 11.11 -3.65
N GLU A 138 11.64 10.08 -3.09
CA GLU A 138 12.72 9.33 -3.75
C GLU A 138 12.27 8.71 -5.09
N ILE A 139 11.02 8.22 -5.15
CA ILE A 139 10.46 7.61 -6.36
C ILE A 139 9.74 8.60 -7.28
N GLY A 140 9.89 9.91 -7.03
CA GLY A 140 9.30 10.97 -7.85
C GLY A 140 7.79 11.17 -7.66
N CYS A 141 7.25 10.79 -6.51
CA CYS A 141 5.86 11.04 -6.14
C CYS A 141 5.75 12.28 -5.24
N TYR A 142 4.69 13.06 -5.43
CA TYR A 142 4.42 14.27 -4.66
C TYR A 142 3.10 14.13 -3.90
N PRO A 143 3.15 13.92 -2.56
CA PRO A 143 1.94 13.92 -1.73
C PRO A 143 1.31 15.30 -1.67
N LEU A 144 0.00 15.38 -1.96
CA LEU A 144 -0.80 16.58 -1.84
C LEU A 144 -1.65 16.62 -0.58
N GLU A 145 -2.19 15.46 -0.22
CA GLU A 145 -3.10 15.31 0.92
C GLU A 145 -2.65 14.10 1.73
N ILE A 146 -2.59 14.29 3.04
CA ILE A 146 -2.28 13.23 4.00
C ILE A 146 -3.40 13.22 5.04
N LYS A 147 -4.08 12.08 5.19
CA LYS A 147 -5.10 11.84 6.20
C LYS A 147 -4.67 10.70 7.10
N CYS A 148 -4.76 10.91 8.41
CA CYS A 148 -4.43 9.93 9.42
C CYS A 148 -5.70 9.64 10.23
N GLU A 149 -6.16 8.39 10.23
CA GLU A 149 -7.42 8.00 10.85
C GLU A 149 -7.22 6.77 11.73
N ASP A 150 -7.80 6.82 12.93
CA ASP A 150 -7.90 5.69 13.85
C ASP A 150 -9.32 5.11 13.77
N PHE A 151 -9.44 3.79 13.61
CA PHE A 151 -10.70 3.05 13.69
C PHE A 151 -10.66 2.15 14.93
N GLY A 152 -11.67 2.25 15.79
CA GLY A 152 -11.79 1.53 17.07
C GLY A 152 -12.99 0.61 17.16
#